data_AF-A0A258BWF8-F1
#
_entry.id   AF-A0A258BWF8-F1
#
_cell.length_a   1.000
_cell.length_b   1.000
_cell.length_c   1.000
_cell.angle_alpha   90.00
_cell.angle_beta   90.00
_cell.angle_gamma   90.00
#
_symmetry.space_group_name_H-M   'P 1'
#
loop_
_entity.id
_entity.type
_entity.pdbx_description
1 polymer ?
#
loop_
_entity_poly.entity_id
_entity_poly.type
_entity_poly.pdbx_seq_one_letter_code
_entity_poly.pdbx_strand_id
1 'polypeptide(L)'
;MLRLLRLIAVLTVIPLLGIAVTIARYWETGGGLEGAVSGSLSCAGAILADPRGNVCGEATPFGWLSIVSTAVLALSFIIAPITRIVATVLGSHRTVLSLGFWPYALAITLVVGIISLVHFGIFATGAYLSLGYWLGFESDILIGVFVVMGLGAAFAVIRGLGVFFTRPKSYVAARPISFYEYPRLGLMVRDVSKTLQARMPDNVIIGLEPTFFATSAPVHTPYGKAPLMGQTLHLSLPLMSHFTEGELRAVIGHELGHFSGGDTAYTIRFAPVYMGLAKASEVFSAKGRPLTRLLSMPSKLLIDDLIYAFSVVERRIGRQREHRADQSGAQVSSPEDIAYSLLKSSLLGSMWGSQMETVVARGMQGRFSRNIVRSFAESVRLDVDRARIAPLLQFALGDSVRHPIDTHPPTEDRLSAFGLNLGQICAEDAVLHRFYGAPKVTDGLDNMLALEEDLTALQYHLMSQMWPKDQPGEQSIEEIFGFLLTDFLALMVTIDGTVDDREILIAETRAVELFGGLDREGFRERCRHPGDIPSLDRMVSFANKLLNDNGIANLKAILRQIAEADGEIAEKEAQLLDILEATLHPEAPAEAEG
;
A
#
# COMPACT_ATOMS: atom_id res chain seq x y z
N MET A 1 -22.48 -16.95 7.41
CA MET A 1 -23.71 -17.58 6.87
C MET A 1 -24.13 -17.00 5.52
N LEU A 2 -24.34 -15.68 5.38
CA LEU A 2 -24.81 -15.05 4.14
C LEU A 2 -23.92 -15.30 2.90
N ARG A 3 -22.59 -15.30 3.05
CA ARG A 3 -21.64 -15.59 1.94
C ARG A 3 -21.76 -17.01 1.40
N LEU A 4 -21.88 -17.99 2.29
CA LEU A 4 -22.04 -19.41 1.92
C LEU A 4 -23.37 -19.64 1.19
N LEU A 5 -24.45 -18.99 1.65
CA LEU A 5 -25.74 -19.05 0.98
C LEU A 5 -25.67 -18.45 -0.44
N ARG A 6 -24.99 -17.31 -0.61
CA ARG A 6 -24.76 -16.72 -1.94
C ARG A 6 -23.91 -17.60 -2.86
N LEU A 7 -22.83 -18.19 -2.32
CA LEU A 7 -21.98 -19.13 -3.05
C LEU A 7 -22.82 -20.32 -3.56
N ILE A 8 -23.54 -20.99 -2.66
CA ILE A 8 -24.39 -22.14 -3.01
C ILE A 8 -25.44 -21.71 -4.03
N ALA A 9 -26.15 -20.61 -3.81
CA ALA A 9 -27.19 -20.14 -4.72
C ALA A 9 -26.66 -19.92 -6.15
N VAL A 10 -25.47 -19.33 -6.32
CA VAL A 10 -24.89 -19.09 -7.65
C VAL A 10 -24.38 -20.38 -8.29
N LEU A 11 -23.75 -21.25 -7.51
CA LEU A 11 -23.21 -22.54 -8.00
C LEU A 11 -24.31 -23.55 -8.35
N THR A 12 -25.54 -23.37 -7.87
CA THR A 12 -26.65 -24.30 -8.14
C THR A 12 -27.48 -23.89 -9.35
N VAL A 13 -27.46 -22.63 -9.81
CA VAL A 13 -28.33 -22.16 -10.92
C VAL A 13 -28.13 -22.99 -12.19
N ILE A 14 -26.90 -23.06 -12.70
CA ILE A 14 -26.59 -23.74 -13.96
C ILE A 14 -26.92 -25.24 -13.91
N PRO A 15 -26.50 -26.01 -12.88
CA PRO A 15 -26.88 -27.43 -12.82
C PRO A 15 -28.39 -27.63 -12.61
N LEU A 16 -29.08 -26.76 -11.87
CA LEU A 16 -30.55 -26.83 -11.76
C LEU A 16 -31.24 -26.58 -13.10
N LEU A 17 -30.74 -25.65 -13.91
CA LEU A 17 -31.22 -25.43 -15.28
C LEU A 17 -31.00 -26.67 -16.16
N GLY A 18 -29.82 -27.30 -16.07
CA GLY A 18 -29.55 -28.54 -16.81
C GLY A 18 -30.49 -29.69 -16.43
N ILE A 19 -30.74 -29.89 -15.14
CA ILE A 19 -31.70 -30.88 -14.64
C ILE A 19 -33.12 -30.54 -15.10
N ALA A 20 -33.52 -29.27 -15.03
CA ALA A 20 -34.84 -28.82 -15.46
C ALA A 20 -35.07 -29.05 -16.95
N VAL A 21 -34.08 -28.78 -17.81
CA VAL A 21 -34.12 -29.08 -19.24
C VAL A 21 -34.34 -30.56 -19.49
N THR A 22 -33.63 -31.44 -18.77
CA THR A 22 -33.85 -32.89 -18.91
C THR A 22 -35.24 -33.32 -18.43
N ILE A 23 -35.73 -32.79 -17.30
CA ILE A 23 -37.09 -33.12 -16.81
C ILE A 23 -38.14 -32.66 -17.82
N ALA A 24 -37.99 -31.46 -18.39
CA ALA A 24 -38.91 -30.94 -19.39
C ALA A 24 -39.02 -31.85 -20.62
N ARG A 25 -37.91 -32.46 -21.05
CA ARG A 25 -37.91 -33.43 -22.17
C ARG A 25 -38.80 -34.64 -21.92
N TYR A 26 -38.87 -35.13 -20.69
CA TYR A 26 -39.71 -36.27 -20.29
C TYR A 26 -41.13 -35.87 -19.86
N TRP A 27 -41.38 -34.59 -19.60
CA TRP A 27 -42.74 -34.10 -19.30
C TRP A 27 -43.71 -34.35 -20.46
N GLU A 28 -43.21 -34.20 -21.70
CA GLU A 28 -44.00 -34.39 -22.91
C GLU A 28 -44.42 -35.84 -23.17
N THR A 29 -43.85 -36.83 -22.45
CA THR A 29 -44.23 -38.24 -22.61
C THR A 29 -45.49 -38.63 -21.82
N GLY A 30 -46.20 -37.67 -21.22
CA GLY A 30 -47.57 -37.86 -20.71
C GLY A 30 -47.73 -38.40 -19.29
N GLY A 31 -46.65 -38.53 -18.51
CA GLY A 31 -46.65 -39.10 -17.15
C GLY A 31 -46.73 -38.09 -15.99
N GLY A 32 -46.96 -36.80 -16.28
CA GLY A 32 -46.87 -35.72 -15.27
C GLY A 32 -45.46 -35.56 -14.68
N LEU A 33 -45.34 -34.85 -13.55
CA LEU A 33 -44.03 -34.57 -12.94
C LEU A 33 -43.30 -35.83 -12.48
N GLU A 34 -44.03 -36.76 -11.86
CA GLU A 34 -43.46 -38.01 -11.36
C GLU A 34 -42.97 -38.89 -12.51
N GLY A 35 -43.73 -38.97 -13.61
CA GLY A 35 -43.31 -39.65 -14.83
C GLY A 35 -42.08 -39.00 -15.47
N ALA A 36 -42.02 -37.67 -15.49
CA ALA A 36 -40.88 -36.94 -16.04
C ALA A 36 -39.59 -37.15 -15.24
N VAL A 37 -39.68 -37.09 -13.91
CA VAL A 37 -38.55 -37.31 -13.00
C VAL A 37 -38.09 -38.77 -13.06
N SER A 38 -39.01 -39.73 -13.04
CA SER A 38 -38.66 -41.16 -13.14
C SER A 38 -38.06 -41.53 -14.49
N GLY A 39 -38.56 -40.96 -15.60
CA GLY A 39 -37.98 -41.12 -16.93
C GLY A 39 -36.55 -40.59 -17.03
N SER A 40 -36.30 -39.39 -16.49
CA SER A 40 -34.96 -38.80 -16.39
C SER A 40 -33.99 -39.67 -15.58
N LEU A 41 -34.41 -40.14 -14.40
CA LEU A 41 -33.60 -41.00 -13.53
C LEU A 41 -33.32 -42.37 -14.16
N SER A 42 -34.32 -42.97 -14.81
CA SER A 42 -34.18 -44.26 -15.51
C SER A 42 -33.13 -44.16 -16.62
N CYS A 43 -33.20 -43.11 -17.45
CA CYS A 43 -32.22 -42.89 -18.50
C CYS A 43 -30.81 -42.62 -17.94
N ALA A 44 -30.69 -41.80 -16.89
CA ALA A 44 -29.42 -41.59 -16.22
C ALA A 44 -28.82 -42.90 -15.68
N GLY A 45 -29.64 -43.75 -15.07
CA GLY A 45 -29.23 -45.08 -14.60
C GLY A 45 -28.79 -46.01 -15.73
N ALA A 46 -29.50 -46.02 -16.86
CA ALA A 46 -29.14 -46.82 -18.03
C ALA A 46 -27.80 -46.38 -18.64
N ILE A 47 -27.55 -45.07 -18.74
CA ILE A 47 -26.27 -44.51 -19.23
C ILE A 47 -25.12 -44.87 -18.30
N LEU A 48 -25.32 -44.84 -16.98
CA LEU A 48 -24.30 -45.25 -16.02
C LEU A 48 -23.96 -46.75 -16.13
N ALA A 49 -24.92 -47.58 -16.55
CA ALA A 49 -24.73 -49.01 -16.76
C ALA A 49 -24.04 -49.33 -18.11
N ASP A 50 -24.36 -48.60 -19.18
CA ASP A 50 -23.69 -48.69 -20.49
C ASP A 50 -23.37 -47.30 -21.06
N PRO A 51 -22.21 -46.71 -20.72
CA PRO A 51 -21.84 -45.35 -21.12
C PRO A 51 -21.59 -45.16 -22.62
N ARG A 52 -21.38 -46.26 -23.37
CA ARG A 52 -21.10 -46.21 -24.82
C ARG A 52 -22.33 -46.54 -25.65
N GLY A 53 -23.36 -47.12 -25.05
CA GLY A 53 -24.62 -47.45 -25.69
C GLY A 53 -25.52 -46.25 -25.91
N ASN A 54 -26.34 -46.30 -26.96
CA ASN A 54 -27.44 -45.36 -27.16
C ASN A 54 -28.70 -45.80 -26.38
N VAL A 55 -28.54 -45.96 -25.07
CA VAL A 55 -29.50 -46.63 -24.18
C VAL A 55 -30.85 -45.93 -24.05
N CYS A 56 -30.92 -44.63 -24.36
CA CYS A 56 -32.17 -43.84 -24.33
C CYS A 56 -32.58 -43.30 -25.71
N GLY A 57 -31.98 -43.79 -26.79
CA GLY A 57 -32.22 -43.26 -28.14
C GLY A 57 -31.92 -41.76 -28.23
N GLU A 58 -32.83 -40.99 -28.82
CA GLU A 58 -32.68 -39.54 -28.97
C GLU A 58 -32.61 -38.77 -27.64
N ALA A 59 -33.02 -39.38 -26.52
CA ALA A 59 -32.93 -38.76 -25.19
C ALA A 59 -31.56 -38.93 -24.52
N THR A 60 -30.64 -39.72 -25.09
CA THR A 60 -29.32 -40.00 -24.51
C THR A 60 -28.51 -38.72 -24.19
N PRO A 61 -28.46 -37.68 -25.03
CA PRO A 61 -27.79 -36.41 -24.69
C PRO A 61 -28.40 -35.69 -23.48
N PHE A 62 -29.73 -35.74 -23.31
CA PHE A 62 -30.41 -35.17 -22.15
C PHE A 62 -30.13 -35.96 -20.86
N GLY A 63 -29.97 -37.29 -20.96
CA GLY A 63 -29.53 -38.13 -19.87
C GLY A 63 -28.13 -37.78 -19.37
N TRP A 64 -27.16 -37.58 -20.29
CA TRP A 64 -25.82 -37.10 -19.95
C TRP A 64 -25.85 -35.72 -19.29
N LEU A 65 -26.66 -34.78 -19.81
CA LEU A 65 -26.85 -33.46 -19.20
C LEU A 65 -27.34 -33.57 -17.75
N SER A 66 -28.28 -34.48 -17.47
CA SER A 66 -28.81 -34.72 -16.12
C SER A 66 -27.76 -35.31 -15.17
N ILE A 67 -26.98 -36.31 -15.62
CA ILE A 67 -25.90 -36.91 -14.82
C ILE A 67 -24.87 -35.87 -14.43
N VAL A 68 -24.35 -35.12 -15.41
CA VAL A 68 -23.30 -34.12 -15.19
C VAL A 68 -23.83 -32.98 -14.32
N SER A 69 -25.06 -32.52 -14.57
CA SER A 69 -25.68 -31.47 -13.77
C SER A 69 -25.90 -31.90 -12.32
N THR A 70 -26.34 -33.14 -12.08
CA THR A 70 -26.54 -33.69 -10.73
C THR A 70 -25.21 -33.85 -9.99
N ALA A 71 -24.16 -34.32 -10.67
CA ALA A 71 -22.82 -34.43 -10.09
C ALA A 71 -22.24 -33.07 -9.70
N VAL A 72 -22.36 -32.06 -10.57
CA VAL A 72 -21.93 -30.69 -10.29
C VAL A 72 -22.75 -30.07 -9.16
N LEU A 73 -24.07 -30.31 -9.15
CA LEU A 73 -24.95 -29.85 -8.07
C LEU A 73 -24.48 -30.38 -6.71
N ALA A 74 -24.21 -31.68 -6.60
CA ALA A 74 -23.71 -32.28 -5.38
C ALA A 74 -22.35 -31.70 -4.95
N LEU A 75 -21.44 -31.50 -5.92
CA LEU A 75 -20.11 -30.93 -5.68
C LEU A 75 -20.18 -29.50 -5.12
N SER A 76 -21.15 -28.70 -5.56
CA SER A 76 -21.40 -27.34 -5.07
C SER A 76 -21.71 -27.28 -3.57
N PHE A 77 -22.28 -28.35 -2.99
CA PHE A 77 -22.53 -28.46 -1.55
C PHE A 77 -21.35 -29.03 -0.77
N ILE A 78 -20.45 -29.77 -1.42
CA ILE A 78 -19.35 -30.50 -0.77
C ILE A 78 -18.06 -29.68 -0.72
N ILE A 79 -17.77 -28.91 -1.77
CA ILE A 79 -16.47 -28.25 -1.94
C ILE A 79 -16.16 -27.24 -0.82
N ALA A 80 -17.12 -26.41 -0.42
CA ALA A 80 -16.91 -25.41 0.62
C ALA A 80 -16.71 -26.02 2.03
N PRO A 81 -17.51 -27.01 2.48
CA PRO A 81 -17.22 -27.75 3.71
C PRO A 81 -15.84 -28.42 3.72
N ILE A 82 -15.45 -29.10 2.64
CA ILE A 82 -14.13 -29.73 2.54
C ILE A 82 -13.03 -28.68 2.67
N THR A 83 -13.14 -27.55 1.96
CA THR A 83 -12.15 -26.47 2.02
C THR A 83 -11.98 -25.94 3.44
N ARG A 84 -13.07 -25.84 4.23
CA ARG A 84 -12.98 -25.44 5.64
C ARG A 84 -12.32 -26.49 6.51
N ILE A 85 -12.65 -27.77 6.33
CA ILE A 85 -11.98 -28.86 7.04
C ILE A 85 -10.49 -28.85 6.74
N VAL A 86 -10.10 -28.76 5.47
CA VAL A 86 -8.69 -28.69 5.06
C VAL A 86 -8.01 -27.45 5.65
N ALA A 87 -8.65 -26.28 5.60
CA ALA A 87 -8.11 -25.07 6.22
C ALA A 87 -7.88 -25.25 7.73
N THR A 88 -8.79 -25.90 8.46
CA THR A 88 -8.61 -26.17 9.90
C THR A 88 -7.47 -27.16 10.17
N VAL A 89 -7.34 -28.22 9.36
CA VAL A 89 -6.29 -29.24 9.51
C VAL A 89 -4.93 -28.67 9.16
N LEU A 90 -4.78 -28.02 8.00
CA LEU A 90 -3.54 -27.39 7.59
C LEU A 90 -3.16 -26.23 8.52
N GLY A 91 -4.16 -25.49 9.00
CA GLY A 91 -3.99 -24.39 9.92
C GLY A 91 -3.66 -24.77 11.36
N SER A 92 -3.64 -26.07 11.71
CA SER A 92 -3.33 -26.55 13.05
C SER A 92 -1.93 -26.13 13.52
N HIS A 93 -0.96 -26.12 12.60
CA HIS A 93 0.41 -25.70 12.86
C HIS A 93 1.03 -25.01 11.65
N ARG A 94 1.85 -23.98 11.87
CA ARG A 94 2.47 -23.18 10.79
C ARG A 94 3.30 -24.00 9.80
N THR A 95 4.00 -25.02 10.28
CA THR A 95 4.79 -25.92 9.42
C THR A 95 3.88 -26.74 8.50
N VAL A 96 2.77 -27.26 9.04
CA VAL A 96 1.78 -28.03 8.27
C VAL A 96 1.12 -27.13 7.22
N LEU A 97 0.80 -25.88 7.59
CA LEU A 97 0.27 -24.89 6.67
C LEU A 97 1.27 -24.59 5.53
N SER A 98 2.53 -24.30 5.87
CA SER A 98 3.55 -23.95 4.88
C SER A 98 3.85 -25.07 3.87
N LEU A 99 3.77 -26.33 4.30
CA LEU A 99 4.03 -27.50 3.46
C LEU A 99 2.79 -27.94 2.68
N GLY A 100 1.62 -27.94 3.32
CA GLY A 100 0.39 -28.48 2.76
C GLY A 100 -0.43 -27.47 1.95
N PHE A 101 -0.26 -26.16 2.18
CA PHE A 101 -1.06 -25.16 1.47
C PHE A 101 -0.73 -25.07 0.00
N TRP A 102 0.54 -25.08 -0.40
CA TRP A 102 0.92 -25.02 -1.81
C TRP A 102 0.31 -26.14 -2.67
N PRO A 103 0.48 -27.44 -2.32
CA PRO A 103 -0.12 -28.52 -3.11
C PRO A 103 -1.65 -28.48 -3.06
N TYR A 104 -2.23 -28.11 -1.92
CA TYR A 104 -3.68 -27.97 -1.80
C TYR A 104 -4.21 -26.83 -2.68
N ALA A 105 -3.61 -25.64 -2.62
CA ALA A 105 -3.97 -24.46 -3.40
C ALA A 105 -3.91 -24.77 -4.90
N LEU A 106 -2.87 -25.47 -5.36
CA LEU A 106 -2.76 -25.92 -6.75
C LEU A 106 -3.90 -26.89 -7.13
N ALA A 107 -4.15 -27.91 -6.30
CA ALA A 107 -5.19 -28.89 -6.54
C ALA A 107 -6.59 -28.25 -6.58
N ILE A 108 -6.91 -27.38 -5.61
CA ILE A 108 -8.21 -26.74 -5.53
C ILE A 108 -8.40 -25.71 -6.66
N THR A 109 -7.37 -24.96 -7.05
CA THR A 109 -7.46 -24.05 -8.21
C THR A 109 -7.71 -24.83 -9.51
N LEU A 110 -7.07 -25.99 -9.70
CA LEU A 110 -7.35 -26.88 -10.83
C LEU A 110 -8.79 -27.40 -10.80
N VAL A 111 -9.26 -27.88 -9.65
CA VAL A 111 -10.63 -28.36 -9.45
C VAL A 111 -11.64 -27.25 -9.76
N VAL A 112 -11.42 -26.02 -9.25
CA VAL A 112 -12.29 -24.87 -9.56
C VAL A 112 -12.28 -24.56 -11.06
N GLY A 113 -11.10 -24.59 -11.70
CA GLY A 113 -10.98 -24.43 -13.15
C GLY A 113 -11.79 -25.45 -13.94
N ILE A 114 -11.68 -26.73 -13.59
CA ILE A 114 -12.44 -27.83 -14.21
C ILE A 114 -13.94 -27.64 -13.99
N ILE A 115 -14.37 -27.40 -12.75
CA ILE A 115 -15.78 -27.16 -12.40
C ILE A 115 -16.35 -26.01 -13.25
N SER A 116 -15.57 -24.96 -13.47
CA SER A 116 -15.99 -23.80 -14.27
C SER A 116 -16.23 -24.17 -15.74
N LEU A 117 -15.35 -24.99 -16.31
CA LEU A 117 -15.52 -25.52 -17.66
C LEU A 117 -16.73 -26.46 -17.76
N VAL A 118 -16.98 -27.27 -16.74
CA VAL A 118 -18.17 -28.14 -16.69
C VAL A 118 -19.45 -27.31 -16.59
N HIS A 119 -19.48 -26.23 -15.80
CA HIS A 119 -20.61 -25.30 -15.76
C HIS A 119 -20.88 -24.69 -17.14
N PHE A 120 -19.83 -24.26 -17.84
CA PHE A 120 -19.97 -23.79 -19.22
C PHE A 120 -20.52 -24.87 -20.14
N GLY A 121 -20.04 -26.12 -20.00
CA GLY A 121 -20.54 -27.27 -20.76
C GLY A 121 -22.02 -27.54 -20.51
N ILE A 122 -22.46 -27.58 -19.25
CA ILE A 122 -23.88 -27.75 -18.88
C ILE A 122 -24.72 -26.64 -19.53
N PHE A 123 -24.28 -25.39 -19.43
CA PHE A 123 -24.98 -24.26 -20.03
C PHE A 123 -25.07 -24.37 -21.55
N ALA A 124 -23.94 -24.63 -22.23
CA ALA A 124 -23.87 -24.72 -23.68
C ALA A 124 -24.69 -25.90 -24.22
N THR A 125 -24.54 -27.09 -23.63
CA THR A 125 -25.30 -28.29 -24.00
C THR A 125 -26.78 -28.12 -23.70
N GLY A 126 -27.14 -27.59 -22.53
CA GLY A 126 -28.53 -27.30 -22.18
C GLY A 126 -29.17 -26.34 -23.18
N ALA A 127 -28.50 -25.22 -23.49
CA ALA A 127 -28.98 -24.25 -24.48
C ALA A 127 -29.11 -24.87 -25.88
N TYR A 128 -28.10 -25.61 -26.34
CA TYR A 128 -28.13 -26.26 -27.65
C TYR A 128 -29.26 -27.29 -27.77
N LEU A 129 -29.38 -28.20 -26.79
CA LEU A 129 -30.46 -29.19 -26.75
C LEU A 129 -31.83 -28.52 -26.68
N SER A 130 -31.95 -27.43 -25.91
CA SER A 130 -33.20 -26.69 -25.81
C SER A 130 -33.61 -26.02 -27.13
N LEU A 131 -32.67 -25.36 -27.80
CA LEU A 131 -32.92 -24.70 -29.08
C LEU A 131 -33.24 -25.71 -30.19
N GLY A 132 -32.52 -26.83 -30.25
CA GLY A 132 -32.77 -27.87 -31.24
C GLY A 132 -34.14 -28.53 -31.05
N TYR A 133 -34.43 -29.02 -29.83
CA TYR A 133 -35.63 -29.81 -29.57
C TYR A 133 -36.93 -28.98 -29.57
N TRP A 134 -36.97 -27.84 -28.88
CA TRP A 134 -38.22 -27.06 -28.74
C TRP A 134 -38.43 -26.01 -29.82
N LEU A 135 -37.35 -25.49 -30.42
CA LEU A 135 -37.44 -24.42 -31.42
C LEU A 135 -37.07 -24.88 -32.83
N GLY A 136 -36.67 -26.16 -32.99
CA GLY A 136 -36.22 -26.70 -34.28
C GLY A 136 -34.97 -26.01 -34.82
N PHE A 137 -34.19 -25.33 -33.97
CA PHE A 137 -33.04 -24.55 -34.39
C PHE A 137 -31.77 -25.39 -34.34
N GLU A 138 -31.44 -26.03 -35.46
CA GLU A 138 -30.20 -26.77 -35.65
C GLU A 138 -29.21 -25.93 -36.48
N SER A 139 -28.07 -25.56 -35.89
CA SER A 139 -27.07 -24.71 -36.56
C SER A 139 -25.65 -25.07 -36.16
N ASP A 140 -24.83 -25.42 -37.14
CA ASP A 140 -23.38 -25.65 -36.97
C ASP A 140 -22.66 -24.38 -36.50
N ILE A 141 -23.18 -23.20 -36.86
CA ILE A 141 -22.64 -21.91 -36.41
C ILE A 141 -22.79 -21.78 -34.90
N LEU A 142 -23.92 -22.21 -34.33
CA LEU A 142 -24.17 -22.15 -32.89
C LEU A 142 -23.19 -23.06 -32.12
N ILE A 143 -22.91 -24.26 -32.64
CA ILE A 143 -21.89 -25.15 -32.10
C ILE A 143 -20.52 -24.46 -32.14
N GLY A 144 -20.16 -23.87 -33.28
CA GLY A 144 -18.92 -23.09 -33.44
C GLY A 144 -18.79 -21.96 -32.42
N VAL A 145 -19.87 -21.21 -32.16
CA VAL A 145 -19.90 -20.14 -31.15
C VAL A 145 -19.66 -20.68 -29.75
N PHE A 146 -20.32 -21.78 -29.35
CA PHE A 146 -20.09 -22.41 -28.05
C PHE A 146 -18.66 -22.95 -27.90
N VAL A 147 -18.09 -23.54 -28.95
CA VAL A 147 -16.69 -23.99 -28.95
C VAL A 147 -15.73 -22.83 -28.74
N VAL A 148 -15.90 -21.72 -29.48
CA VAL A 148 -15.05 -20.53 -29.33
C VAL A 148 -15.18 -19.92 -27.93
N MET A 149 -16.40 -19.82 -27.38
CA MET A 149 -16.61 -19.35 -26.01
C MET A 149 -15.97 -20.29 -24.98
N GLY A 150 -16.04 -21.60 -25.18
CA GLY A 150 -15.43 -22.61 -24.32
C GLY A 150 -13.90 -22.53 -24.33
N LEU A 151 -13.29 -22.34 -25.50
CA LEU A 151 -11.85 -22.09 -25.64
C LEU A 151 -11.44 -20.79 -24.93
N GLY A 152 -12.25 -19.73 -25.04
CA GLY A 152 -12.04 -18.48 -24.32
C GLY A 152 -12.10 -18.66 -22.79
N ALA A 153 -13.06 -19.44 -22.28
CA ALA A 153 -13.16 -19.77 -20.87
C ALA A 153 -11.97 -20.62 -20.40
N ALA A 154 -11.55 -21.63 -21.17
CA ALA A 154 -10.37 -22.44 -20.88
C ALA A 154 -9.09 -21.60 -20.85
N PHE A 155 -8.92 -20.69 -21.81
CA PHE A 155 -7.81 -19.75 -21.82
C PHE A 155 -7.80 -18.84 -20.58
N ALA A 156 -8.96 -18.34 -20.14
CA ALA A 156 -9.07 -17.54 -18.93
C ALA A 156 -8.66 -18.33 -17.66
N VAL A 157 -9.09 -19.60 -17.55
CA VAL A 157 -8.69 -20.51 -16.47
C VAL A 157 -7.18 -20.77 -16.49
N ILE A 158 -6.61 -21.09 -17.66
CA ILE A 158 -5.16 -21.30 -17.83
C ILE A 158 -4.37 -20.04 -17.48
N ARG A 159 -4.85 -18.86 -17.87
CA ARG A 159 -4.22 -17.58 -17.48
C ARG A 159 -4.26 -17.37 -15.97
N GLY A 160 -5.40 -17.65 -15.32
CA GLY A 160 -5.53 -17.58 -13.86
C GLY A 160 -4.53 -18.50 -13.14
N LEU A 161 -4.40 -19.75 -13.63
CA LEU A 161 -3.38 -20.71 -13.19
C LEU A 161 -1.95 -20.20 -13.45
N GLY A 162 -1.69 -19.54 -14.58
CA GLY A 162 -0.40 -18.94 -14.89
C GLY A 162 -0.01 -17.83 -13.91
N VAL A 163 -0.97 -16.97 -13.53
CA VAL A 163 -0.76 -15.88 -12.56
C VAL A 163 -0.39 -16.44 -11.18
N PHE A 164 -0.92 -17.60 -10.79
CA PHE A 164 -0.57 -18.28 -9.53
C PHE A 164 0.94 -18.63 -9.43
N PHE A 165 1.61 -18.89 -10.56
CA PHE A 165 3.04 -19.19 -10.59
C PHE A 165 3.93 -17.95 -10.75
N THR A 166 3.35 -16.77 -10.98
CA THR A 166 4.13 -15.54 -11.07
C THR A 166 4.55 -15.08 -9.69
N ARG A 167 5.85 -15.12 -9.39
CA ARG A 167 6.39 -14.37 -8.26
C ARG A 167 6.32 -12.88 -8.60
N PRO A 168 5.74 -12.04 -7.74
CA PRO A 168 5.77 -10.60 -7.96
C PRO A 168 7.23 -10.16 -8.06
N LYS A 169 7.58 -9.43 -9.12
CA LYS A 169 8.84 -8.70 -9.15
C LYS A 169 8.69 -7.55 -8.16
N SER A 170 9.45 -7.59 -7.07
CA SER A 170 9.47 -6.52 -6.08
C SER A 170 10.39 -5.42 -6.58
N TYR A 171 9.83 -4.45 -7.30
CA TYR A 171 10.53 -3.20 -7.55
C TYR A 171 10.41 -2.32 -6.31
N VAL A 172 11.53 -1.85 -5.77
CA VAL A 172 11.59 -1.01 -4.59
C VAL A 172 12.46 0.20 -4.91
N ALA A 173 11.90 1.40 -4.77
CA ALA A 173 12.61 2.66 -4.94
C ALA A 173 13.51 2.94 -3.72
N ALA A 174 14.61 2.19 -3.63
CA ALA A 174 15.54 2.26 -2.52
C ALA A 174 16.97 2.06 -3.01
N ARG A 175 17.92 2.69 -2.30
CA ARG A 175 19.35 2.59 -2.54
C ARG A 175 19.94 1.39 -1.78
N PRO A 176 20.61 0.44 -2.46
CA PRO A 176 21.44 -0.55 -1.79
C PRO A 176 22.61 0.11 -1.09
N ILE A 177 22.80 -0.21 0.20
CA ILE A 177 23.88 0.35 1.00
C ILE A 177 24.97 -0.68 1.25
N SER A 178 26.20 -0.20 1.32
CA SER A 178 27.37 -0.98 1.70
C SER A 178 27.73 -0.71 3.16
N PHE A 179 28.03 -1.75 3.94
CA PHE A 179 28.52 -1.56 5.32
C PHE A 179 29.91 -0.93 5.40
N TYR A 180 30.63 -0.79 4.28
CA TYR A 180 31.82 0.05 4.21
C TYR A 180 31.48 1.55 4.19
N GLU A 181 30.35 1.91 3.56
CA GLU A 181 29.87 3.30 3.48
C GLU A 181 29.08 3.69 4.75
N TYR A 182 28.40 2.72 5.37
CA TYR A 182 27.57 2.89 6.58
C TYR A 182 27.97 1.93 7.70
N PRO A 183 29.20 2.04 8.25
CA PRO A 183 29.72 1.11 9.25
C PRO A 183 28.89 1.08 10.54
N ARG A 184 28.38 2.22 11.04
CA ARG A 184 27.59 2.25 12.28
C ARG A 184 26.28 1.46 12.14
N LEU A 185 25.61 1.59 11.00
CA LEU A 185 24.43 0.79 10.68
C LEU A 185 24.78 -0.70 10.53
N GLY A 186 25.90 -1.01 9.88
CA GLY A 186 26.38 -2.39 9.75
C GLY A 186 26.67 -3.06 11.09
N LEU A 187 27.30 -2.34 12.03
CA LEU A 187 27.52 -2.81 13.39
C LEU A 187 26.19 -3.06 14.12
N MET A 188 25.24 -2.13 14.03
CA MET A 188 23.91 -2.28 14.62
C MET A 188 23.19 -3.53 14.11
N VAL A 189 23.09 -3.71 12.78
CA VAL A 189 22.43 -4.87 12.16
C VAL A 189 23.12 -6.17 12.56
N ARG A 190 24.46 -6.19 12.58
CA ARG A 190 25.25 -7.35 12.99
C ARG A 190 24.99 -7.71 14.45
N ASP A 191 24.97 -6.73 15.34
CA ASP A 191 24.78 -6.94 16.77
C ASP A 191 23.35 -7.43 17.07
N VAL A 192 22.34 -6.87 16.40
CA VAL A 192 20.95 -7.37 16.46
C VAL A 192 20.88 -8.82 15.95
N SER A 193 21.47 -9.11 14.79
CA SER A 193 21.50 -10.47 14.22
C SER A 193 22.15 -11.47 15.16
N LYS A 194 23.27 -11.09 15.79
CA LYS A 194 24.02 -11.93 16.74
C LYS A 194 23.20 -12.22 18.00
N THR A 195 22.55 -11.21 18.57
CA THR A 195 21.72 -11.37 19.78
C THR A 195 20.53 -12.29 19.54
N LEU A 196 19.90 -12.20 18.36
CA LEU A 196 18.78 -13.05 17.97
C LEU A 196 19.18 -14.42 17.42
N GLN A 197 20.47 -14.69 17.26
CA GLN A 197 20.99 -15.85 16.52
C GLN A 197 20.36 -15.95 15.12
N ALA A 198 20.03 -14.81 14.53
CA ALA A 198 19.45 -14.70 13.20
C ALA A 198 20.56 -14.61 12.14
N ARG A 199 20.23 -14.99 10.91
CA ARG A 199 21.12 -14.78 9.77
C ARG A 199 21.22 -13.27 9.51
N MET A 200 22.44 -12.79 9.30
CA MET A 200 22.69 -11.42 8.85
C MET A 200 22.10 -11.25 7.43
N PRO A 201 21.33 -10.18 7.16
CA PRO A 201 20.82 -9.91 5.82
C PRO A 201 21.94 -9.86 4.79
N ASP A 202 21.69 -10.43 3.62
CA ASP A 202 22.64 -10.40 2.51
C ASP A 202 22.71 -8.99 1.89
N ASN A 203 21.60 -8.24 1.95
CA ASN A 203 21.50 -6.87 1.45
C ASN A 203 20.74 -5.98 2.45
N VAL A 204 21.15 -4.72 2.53
CA VAL A 204 20.34 -3.67 3.17
C VAL A 204 20.08 -2.59 2.12
N ILE A 205 18.82 -2.15 2.05
CA ILE A 205 18.38 -1.07 1.16
C ILE A 205 17.71 0.01 2.01
N ILE A 206 17.94 1.28 1.67
CA ILE A 206 17.29 2.42 2.32
C ILE A 206 16.46 3.16 1.30
N GLY A 207 15.19 3.42 1.60
CA GLY A 207 14.25 4.08 0.71
C GLY A 207 13.38 5.12 1.43
N LEU A 208 12.55 5.80 0.64
CA LEU A 208 11.60 6.80 1.13
C LEU A 208 10.19 6.23 1.41
N GLU A 209 9.97 4.95 1.15
CA GLU A 209 8.71 4.30 1.53
C GLU A 209 8.58 4.30 3.06
N PRO A 210 7.45 4.71 3.66
CA PRO A 210 7.27 4.79 5.11
C PRO A 210 7.01 3.42 5.74
N THR A 211 7.80 2.40 5.38
CA THR A 211 7.67 1.04 5.89
C THR A 211 9.04 0.38 6.08
N PHE A 212 9.15 -0.45 7.12
CA PHE A 212 10.26 -1.38 7.30
C PHE A 212 9.79 -2.76 6.87
N PHE A 213 10.67 -3.52 6.21
CA PHE A 213 10.38 -4.91 5.89
C PHE A 213 11.67 -5.68 5.63
N ALA A 214 11.64 -6.99 5.85
CA ALA A 214 12.62 -7.91 5.28
C ALA A 214 11.97 -8.88 4.29
N THR A 215 12.72 -9.28 3.25
CA THR A 215 12.24 -10.21 2.21
C THR A 215 13.37 -11.10 1.68
N SER A 216 13.05 -12.32 1.28
CA SER A 216 13.97 -13.19 0.51
C SER A 216 13.62 -13.27 -0.98
N ALA A 217 12.61 -12.53 -1.42
CA ALA A 217 12.28 -12.42 -2.83
C ALA A 217 13.33 -11.55 -3.55
N PRO A 218 13.64 -11.83 -4.84
CA PRO A 218 14.52 -10.96 -5.61
C PRO A 218 14.00 -9.53 -5.66
N VAL A 219 14.83 -8.56 -5.24
CA VAL A 219 14.47 -7.14 -5.20
C VAL A 219 15.15 -6.41 -6.36
N HIS A 220 14.36 -5.69 -7.16
CA HIS A 220 14.88 -4.80 -8.18
C HIS A 220 14.90 -3.37 -7.64
N THR A 221 16.05 -2.70 -7.76
CA THR A 221 16.24 -1.31 -7.37
C THR A 221 16.62 -0.47 -8.59
N PRO A 222 16.35 0.84 -8.60
CA PRO A 222 16.75 1.74 -9.69
C PRO A 222 18.28 1.84 -9.88
N TYR A 223 19.07 1.41 -8.90
CA TYR A 223 20.53 1.51 -8.90
C TYR A 223 21.24 0.32 -9.58
N GLY A 224 20.53 -0.76 -9.89
CA GLY A 224 21.13 -1.99 -10.41
C GLY A 224 20.33 -2.63 -11.55
N LYS A 225 21.05 -3.17 -12.54
CA LYS A 225 20.42 -3.95 -13.63
C LYS A 225 20.02 -5.36 -13.17
N ALA A 226 20.81 -5.94 -12.28
CA ALA A 226 20.54 -7.25 -11.70
C ALA A 226 19.74 -7.11 -10.40
N PRO A 227 18.79 -8.03 -10.13
CA PRO A 227 18.10 -8.05 -8.85
C PRO A 227 19.05 -8.46 -7.71
N LEU A 228 18.81 -7.88 -6.53
CA LEU A 228 19.41 -8.30 -5.27
C LEU A 228 18.85 -9.68 -4.90
N MET A 229 19.75 -10.62 -4.61
CA MET A 229 19.42 -11.99 -4.23
C MET A 229 19.70 -12.22 -2.76
N GLY A 230 19.00 -13.18 -2.16
CA GLY A 230 19.11 -13.47 -0.72
C GLY A 230 18.17 -12.62 0.11
N GLN A 231 18.45 -12.52 1.41
CA GLN A 231 17.66 -11.74 2.33
C GLN A 231 18.00 -10.25 2.18
N THR A 232 16.98 -9.43 1.92
CA THR A 232 17.08 -7.98 1.80
C THR A 232 16.28 -7.33 2.94
N LEU A 233 16.93 -6.47 3.72
CA LEU A 233 16.29 -5.62 4.74
C LEU A 233 16.08 -4.22 4.17
N HIS A 234 14.84 -3.74 4.14
CA HIS A 234 14.47 -2.38 3.77
C HIS A 234 14.29 -1.52 5.02
N LEU A 235 14.96 -0.37 5.02
CA LEU A 235 14.81 0.63 6.07
C LEU A 235 14.20 1.91 5.49
N SER A 236 13.24 2.47 6.21
CA SER A 236 12.56 3.70 5.85
C SER A 236 13.30 4.92 6.39
N LEU A 237 13.95 5.69 5.51
CA LEU A 237 14.64 6.90 5.90
C LEU A 237 13.74 7.98 6.55
N PRO A 238 12.52 8.27 6.04
CA PRO A 238 11.67 9.27 6.68
C PRO A 238 11.11 8.85 8.04
N LEU A 239 11.06 7.55 8.34
CA LEU A 239 10.74 7.09 9.70
C LEU A 239 11.98 7.14 10.59
N MET A 240 13.13 6.72 10.08
CA MET A 240 14.41 6.75 10.80
C MET A 240 14.77 8.16 11.29
N SER A 241 14.43 9.22 10.54
CA SER A 241 14.68 10.61 10.97
C SER A 241 13.96 11.01 12.26
N HIS A 242 12.98 10.23 12.72
CA HIS A 242 12.24 10.47 13.97
C HIS A 242 12.42 9.35 15.01
N PHE A 243 13.15 8.28 14.67
CA PHE A 243 13.36 7.14 15.55
C PHE A 243 14.60 7.35 16.41
N THR A 244 14.56 6.83 17.64
CA THR A 244 15.76 6.67 18.47
C THR A 244 16.55 5.43 18.03
N GLU A 245 17.79 5.29 18.48
CA GLU A 245 18.58 4.08 18.20
C GLU A 245 17.86 2.81 18.70
N GLY A 246 17.30 2.85 19.91
CA GLY A 246 16.56 1.74 20.50
C GLY A 246 15.34 1.33 19.69
N GLU A 247 14.57 2.31 19.19
CA GLU A 247 13.41 2.09 18.32
C GLU A 247 13.82 1.45 16.98
N LEU A 248 14.91 1.91 16.34
CA LEU A 248 15.40 1.28 15.11
C LEU A 248 15.88 -0.16 15.36
N ARG A 249 16.60 -0.41 16.46
CA ARG A 249 17.03 -1.76 16.85
C ARG A 249 15.82 -2.67 17.09
N ALA A 250 14.77 -2.15 17.74
CA ALA A 250 13.53 -2.85 17.97
C ALA A 250 12.90 -3.32 16.65
N VAL A 251 12.79 -2.41 15.67
CA VAL A 251 12.24 -2.72 14.35
C VAL A 251 13.13 -3.69 13.57
N ILE A 252 14.45 -3.49 13.54
CA ILE A 252 15.35 -4.45 12.88
C ILE A 252 15.22 -5.83 13.54
N GLY A 253 15.15 -5.89 14.87
CA GLY A 253 14.95 -7.14 15.60
C GLY A 253 13.61 -7.80 15.28
N HIS A 254 12.55 -7.02 15.13
CA HIS A 254 11.23 -7.47 14.68
C HIS A 254 11.31 -8.05 13.25
N GLU A 255 11.88 -7.31 12.30
CA GLU A 255 12.03 -7.74 10.91
C GLU A 255 12.86 -9.02 10.80
N LEU A 256 13.99 -9.12 11.51
CA LEU A 256 14.81 -10.33 11.53
C LEU A 256 14.11 -11.47 12.29
N GLY A 257 13.26 -11.15 13.26
CA GLY A 257 12.36 -12.07 13.95
C GLY A 257 11.52 -12.88 12.96
N HIS A 258 10.98 -12.25 11.92
CA HIS A 258 10.22 -12.94 10.86
C HIS A 258 11.03 -13.96 10.05
N PHE A 259 12.35 -13.80 9.97
CA PHE A 259 13.24 -14.68 9.22
C PHE A 259 13.98 -15.68 10.09
N SER A 260 13.87 -15.56 11.41
CA SER A 260 14.43 -16.49 12.38
C SER A 260 13.41 -17.58 12.77
N GLY A 261 13.91 -18.78 13.10
CA GLY A 261 13.06 -19.89 13.51
C GLY A 261 12.13 -20.46 12.42
N GLY A 262 11.05 -21.13 12.84
CA GLY A 262 10.11 -21.83 11.93
C GLY A 262 9.24 -20.94 11.03
N ASP A 263 9.45 -19.61 11.04
CA ASP A 263 8.63 -18.63 10.32
C ASP A 263 9.14 -18.37 8.89
N THR A 264 10.40 -18.71 8.58
CA THR A 264 10.97 -18.69 7.22
C THR A 264 10.16 -19.55 6.25
N ALA A 265 9.68 -20.73 6.69
CA ALA A 265 8.91 -21.64 5.85
C ALA A 265 7.55 -21.03 5.46
N TYR A 266 6.91 -20.29 6.36
CA TYR A 266 5.65 -19.58 6.09
C TYR A 266 5.87 -18.50 5.04
N THR A 267 6.84 -17.62 5.25
CA THR A 267 7.16 -16.49 4.34
C THR A 267 7.56 -16.97 2.94
N ILE A 268 8.28 -18.09 2.84
CA ILE A 268 8.74 -18.62 1.54
C ILE A 268 7.65 -19.45 0.82
N ARG A 269 6.84 -20.23 1.56
CA ARG A 269 5.97 -21.26 0.94
C ARG A 269 4.47 -20.96 1.01
N PHE A 270 4.00 -20.24 2.03
CA PHE A 270 2.58 -19.92 2.18
C PHE A 270 2.24 -18.55 1.58
N ALA A 271 2.88 -17.48 2.06
CA ALA A 271 2.48 -16.11 1.73
C ALA A 271 2.45 -15.81 0.21
N PRO A 272 3.46 -16.19 -0.60
CA PRO A 272 3.44 -15.91 -2.04
C PRO A 272 2.29 -16.60 -2.76
N VAL A 273 1.95 -17.81 -2.32
CA VAL A 273 0.88 -18.66 -2.90
C VAL A 273 -0.48 -18.08 -2.58
N TYR A 274 -0.66 -17.64 -1.34
CA TYR A 274 -1.89 -17.02 -0.86
C TYR A 274 -2.15 -15.68 -1.57
N MET A 275 -1.11 -14.85 -1.74
CA MET A 275 -1.20 -13.62 -2.54
C MET A 275 -1.47 -13.91 -4.03
N GLY A 276 -0.83 -14.93 -4.59
CA GLY A 276 -1.08 -15.38 -5.97
C GLY A 276 -2.55 -15.76 -6.20
N LEU A 277 -3.18 -16.40 -5.21
CA LEU A 277 -4.60 -16.74 -5.25
C LEU A 277 -5.51 -15.48 -5.24
N ALA A 278 -5.19 -14.49 -4.41
CA ALA A 278 -5.90 -13.22 -4.38
C ALA A 278 -5.83 -12.51 -5.76
N LYS A 279 -4.64 -12.44 -6.35
CA LYS A 279 -4.43 -11.88 -7.69
C LYS A 279 -5.14 -12.68 -8.78
N ALA A 280 -5.20 -14.02 -8.65
CA ALA A 280 -5.96 -14.86 -9.58
C ALA A 280 -7.47 -14.55 -9.51
N SER A 281 -8.04 -14.26 -8.33
CA SER A 281 -9.45 -13.84 -8.19
C SER A 281 -9.76 -12.55 -8.96
N GLU A 282 -8.80 -11.62 -9.04
CA GLU A 282 -8.96 -10.38 -9.80
C GLU A 282 -9.11 -10.63 -11.30
N VAL A 283 -8.41 -11.63 -11.84
CA VAL A 283 -8.52 -12.04 -13.26
C VAL A 283 -9.97 -12.41 -13.62
N PHE A 284 -10.69 -13.06 -12.70
CA PHE A 284 -12.09 -13.45 -12.88
C PHE A 284 -13.08 -12.29 -12.71
N SER A 285 -12.63 -11.09 -12.35
CA SER A 285 -13.53 -9.94 -12.16
C SER A 285 -13.92 -9.23 -13.47
N ALA A 286 -13.39 -9.68 -14.62
CA ALA A 286 -13.75 -9.31 -16.01
C ALA A 286 -14.41 -7.91 -16.14
N LYS A 287 -13.62 -6.85 -15.98
CA LYS A 287 -14.08 -5.46 -16.13
C LYS A 287 -14.51 -5.24 -17.60
N GLY A 288 -15.75 -4.79 -17.82
CA GLY A 288 -16.26 -4.40 -19.15
C GLY A 288 -16.89 -5.49 -20.04
N ARG A 289 -17.06 -6.75 -19.57
CA ARG A 289 -17.72 -7.82 -20.36
C ARG A 289 -18.78 -8.59 -19.55
N PRO A 290 -20.08 -8.30 -19.69
CA PRO A 290 -21.12 -8.82 -18.79
C PRO A 290 -21.31 -10.34 -18.89
N LEU A 291 -21.29 -10.91 -20.10
CA LEU A 291 -21.45 -12.35 -20.31
C LEU A 291 -20.24 -13.13 -19.75
N THR A 292 -19.02 -12.67 -20.02
CA THR A 292 -17.80 -13.27 -19.46
C THR A 292 -17.77 -13.20 -17.94
N ARG A 293 -18.24 -12.09 -17.36
CA ARG A 293 -18.38 -11.93 -15.90
C ARG A 293 -19.36 -12.95 -15.34
N LEU A 294 -20.56 -13.08 -15.91
CA LEU A 294 -21.56 -14.04 -15.45
C LEU A 294 -21.03 -15.49 -15.48
N LEU A 295 -20.34 -15.87 -16.55
CA LEU A 295 -19.78 -17.21 -16.71
C LEU A 295 -18.58 -17.50 -15.79
N SER A 296 -17.83 -16.48 -15.36
CA SER A 296 -16.68 -16.62 -14.45
C SER A 296 -17.04 -16.42 -12.97
N MET A 297 -18.27 -16.02 -12.65
CA MET A 297 -18.75 -15.82 -11.28
C MET A 297 -18.62 -17.08 -10.39
N PRO A 298 -19.01 -18.30 -10.85
CA PRO A 298 -18.81 -19.53 -10.09
C PRO A 298 -17.35 -19.72 -9.63
N SER A 299 -16.41 -19.54 -10.56
CA SER A 299 -14.96 -19.67 -10.31
C SER A 299 -14.48 -18.63 -9.30
N LYS A 300 -14.90 -17.37 -9.50
CA LYS A 300 -14.55 -16.26 -8.62
C LYS A 300 -15.03 -16.52 -7.19
N LEU A 301 -16.30 -16.90 -7.03
CA LEU A 301 -16.88 -17.13 -5.70
C LEU A 301 -16.22 -18.31 -4.97
N LEU A 302 -15.84 -19.37 -5.69
CA LEU A 302 -15.09 -20.50 -5.12
C LEU A 302 -13.69 -20.10 -4.67
N ILE A 303 -12.97 -19.33 -5.49
CA ILE A 303 -11.65 -18.79 -5.11
C ILE A 303 -11.78 -17.82 -3.93
N ASP A 304 -12.80 -16.96 -3.91
CA ASP A 304 -13.05 -16.02 -2.82
C ASP A 304 -13.42 -16.75 -1.51
N ASP A 305 -14.18 -17.85 -1.56
CA ASP A 305 -14.47 -18.70 -0.38
C ASP A 305 -13.21 -19.42 0.11
N LEU A 306 -12.35 -19.88 -0.80
CA LEU A 306 -11.05 -20.46 -0.45
C LEU A 306 -10.15 -19.43 0.25
N ILE A 307 -9.97 -18.23 -0.33
CA ILE A 307 -9.24 -17.13 0.30
C ILE A 307 -9.82 -16.85 1.69
N TYR A 308 -11.15 -16.76 1.79
CA TYR A 308 -11.82 -16.51 3.06
C TYR A 308 -11.57 -17.62 4.10
N ALA A 309 -11.65 -18.90 3.71
CA ALA A 309 -11.41 -20.03 4.61
C ALA A 309 -9.99 -19.99 5.19
N PHE A 310 -9.00 -19.66 4.36
CA PHE A 310 -7.62 -19.53 4.81
C PHE A 310 -7.34 -18.20 5.53
N SER A 311 -8.11 -17.14 5.28
CA SER A 311 -7.92 -15.84 5.95
C SER A 311 -8.06 -15.92 7.47
N VAL A 312 -8.90 -16.81 7.99
CA VAL A 312 -9.05 -16.99 9.45
C VAL A 312 -7.81 -17.63 10.05
N VAL A 313 -7.25 -18.61 9.35
CA VAL A 313 -6.04 -19.34 9.75
C VAL A 313 -4.81 -18.45 9.63
N GLU A 314 -4.71 -17.75 8.50
CA GLU A 314 -3.70 -16.76 8.17
C GLU A 314 -3.66 -15.68 9.27
N ARG A 315 -4.78 -15.02 9.59
CA ARG A 315 -4.83 -14.05 10.69
C ARG A 315 -4.41 -14.61 12.05
N ARG A 316 -4.80 -15.84 12.38
CA ARG A 316 -4.43 -16.47 13.67
C ARG A 316 -2.92 -16.73 13.75
N ILE A 317 -2.34 -17.27 12.68
CA ILE A 317 -0.89 -17.56 12.62
C ILE A 317 -0.10 -16.26 12.49
N GLY A 318 -0.59 -15.30 11.72
CA GLY A 318 -0.08 -13.94 11.63
C GLY A 318 0.06 -13.32 13.01
N ARG A 319 -1.02 -13.25 13.80
CA ARG A 319 -0.94 -12.74 15.20
C ARG A 319 0.14 -13.39 16.04
N GLN A 320 0.28 -14.71 15.99
CA GLN A 320 1.33 -15.42 16.74
C GLN A 320 2.74 -15.10 16.24
N ARG A 321 2.92 -14.89 14.93
CA ARG A 321 4.19 -14.49 14.33
C ARG A 321 4.57 -13.07 14.75
N GLU A 322 3.59 -12.16 14.72
CA GLU A 322 3.76 -10.77 15.14
C GLU A 322 4.19 -10.66 16.59
N HIS A 323 3.52 -11.35 17.52
CA HIS A 323 3.95 -11.36 18.92
C HIS A 323 5.37 -11.91 19.11
N ARG A 324 5.81 -12.90 18.31
CA ARG A 324 7.18 -13.41 18.40
C ARG A 324 8.21 -12.46 17.80
N ALA A 325 7.87 -11.82 16.69
CA ALA A 325 8.71 -10.81 16.08
C ALA A 325 8.87 -9.61 17.03
N ASP A 326 7.78 -9.18 17.66
CA ASP A 326 7.82 -8.16 18.72
C ASP A 326 8.71 -8.57 19.88
N GLN A 327 8.58 -9.80 20.37
CA GLN A 327 9.48 -10.32 21.42
C GLN A 327 10.95 -10.30 20.98
N SER A 328 11.23 -10.59 19.70
CA SER A 328 12.58 -10.52 19.14
C SER A 328 13.10 -9.09 19.12
N GLY A 329 12.28 -8.12 18.71
CA GLY A 329 12.65 -6.71 18.78
C GLY A 329 12.85 -6.21 20.22
N ALA A 330 11.97 -6.58 21.15
CA ALA A 330 12.11 -6.22 22.56
C ALA A 330 13.36 -6.86 23.21
N GLN A 331 13.80 -8.04 22.75
CA GLN A 331 15.01 -8.70 23.23
C GLN A 331 16.29 -7.92 22.88
N VAL A 332 16.31 -7.18 21.77
CA VAL A 332 17.49 -6.41 21.32
C VAL A 332 17.46 -4.94 21.70
N SER A 333 16.32 -4.44 22.19
CA SER A 333 16.15 -3.10 22.73
C SER A 333 15.30 -3.14 24.01
N SER A 334 14.02 -2.76 23.95
CA SER A 334 13.07 -2.83 25.06
C SER A 334 11.61 -2.93 24.56
N PRO A 335 10.67 -3.38 25.41
CA PRO A 335 9.23 -3.34 25.09
C PRO A 335 8.71 -1.93 24.78
N GLU A 336 9.22 -0.91 25.46
CA GLU A 336 8.85 0.50 25.20
C GLU A 336 9.33 0.96 23.82
N ASP A 337 10.53 0.56 23.39
CA ASP A 337 11.06 0.92 22.07
C ASP A 337 10.25 0.26 20.95
N ILE A 338 9.77 -0.98 21.14
CA ILE A 338 8.75 -1.57 20.24
C ILE A 338 7.49 -0.71 20.22
N ALA A 339 6.97 -0.33 21.40
CA ALA A 339 5.75 0.45 21.48
C ALA A 339 5.83 1.79 20.74
N TYR A 340 6.89 2.55 21.01
CA TYR A 340 7.11 3.83 20.33
C TYR A 340 7.41 3.65 18.84
N SER A 341 8.12 2.60 18.42
CA SER A 341 8.32 2.34 16.99
C SER A 341 7.00 2.09 16.25
N LEU A 342 6.07 1.32 16.82
CA LEU A 342 4.77 1.03 16.21
C LEU A 342 3.89 2.28 16.14
N LEU A 343 3.82 3.02 17.24
CA LEU A 343 3.08 4.27 17.34
C LEU A 343 3.61 5.33 16.36
N LYS A 344 4.93 5.51 16.31
CA LYS A 344 5.60 6.43 15.38
C LYS A 344 5.40 6.00 13.93
N SER A 345 5.57 4.70 13.60
CA SER A 345 5.35 4.20 12.25
C SER A 345 3.94 4.50 11.74
N SER A 346 2.91 4.26 12.56
CA SER A 346 1.51 4.54 12.19
C SER A 346 1.28 6.04 11.96
N LEU A 347 1.70 6.88 12.91
CA LEU A 347 1.49 8.33 12.83
C LEU A 347 2.29 8.95 11.67
N LEU A 348 3.61 8.73 11.65
CA LEU A 348 4.50 9.33 10.65
C LEU A 348 4.24 8.78 9.25
N GLY A 349 3.80 7.52 9.12
CA GLY A 349 3.38 6.98 7.83
C GLY A 349 2.19 7.71 7.23
N SER A 350 1.20 8.09 8.06
CA SER A 350 0.06 8.90 7.61
C SER A 350 0.48 10.32 7.20
N MET A 351 1.37 10.93 7.99
CA MET A 351 1.89 12.28 7.72
C MET A 351 2.78 12.31 6.47
N TRP A 352 3.59 11.27 6.25
CA TRP A 352 4.43 11.14 5.07
C TRP A 352 3.60 11.10 3.79
N GLY A 353 2.42 10.45 3.84
CA GLY A 353 1.47 10.48 2.72
C GLY A 353 1.08 11.90 2.34
N SER A 354 0.68 12.72 3.32
CA SER A 354 0.35 14.13 3.11
C SER A 354 1.54 14.95 2.62
N GLN A 355 2.74 14.67 3.16
CA GLN A 355 3.98 15.30 2.72
C GLN A 355 4.27 15.00 1.23
N MET A 356 4.07 13.77 0.78
CA MET A 356 4.26 13.39 -0.61
C MET A 356 3.27 14.09 -1.54
N GLU A 357 2.02 14.30 -1.12
CA GLU A 357 1.04 15.09 -1.88
C GLU A 357 1.53 16.54 -2.09
N THR A 358 2.08 17.17 -1.04
CA THR A 358 2.69 18.50 -1.12
C THR A 358 3.89 18.50 -2.08
N VAL A 359 4.78 17.51 -2.00
CA VAL A 359 5.95 17.40 -2.89
C VAL A 359 5.51 17.22 -4.35
N VAL A 360 4.48 16.41 -4.62
CA VAL A 360 3.91 16.25 -5.96
C VAL A 360 3.35 17.58 -6.46
N ALA A 361 2.52 18.27 -5.67
CA ALA A 361 1.89 19.52 -6.04
C ALA A 361 2.91 20.62 -6.34
N ARG A 362 3.96 20.76 -5.50
CA ARG A 362 5.06 21.71 -5.73
C ARG A 362 5.86 21.35 -6.98
N GLY A 363 6.15 20.07 -7.20
CA GLY A 363 6.86 19.61 -8.40
C GLY A 363 6.09 19.92 -9.69
N MET A 364 4.75 19.84 -9.68
CA MET A 364 3.92 20.25 -10.82
C MET A 364 4.01 21.76 -11.15
N GLN A 365 4.42 22.58 -10.17
CA GLN A 365 4.68 24.01 -10.32
C GLN A 365 6.16 24.32 -10.60
N GLY A 366 6.99 23.31 -10.84
CA GLY A 366 8.44 23.48 -11.06
C GLY A 366 9.22 23.84 -9.80
N ARG A 367 8.65 23.63 -8.60
CA ARG A 367 9.28 23.91 -7.31
C ARG A 367 9.77 22.61 -6.68
N PHE A 368 11.05 22.57 -6.31
CA PHE A 368 11.72 21.38 -5.80
C PHE A 368 12.46 21.69 -4.49
N SER A 369 12.39 20.78 -3.53
CA SER A 369 13.14 20.83 -2.27
C SER A 369 14.44 20.05 -2.44
N ARG A 370 15.58 20.50 -1.91
CA ARG A 370 16.85 19.73 -2.03
C ARG A 370 16.81 18.43 -1.26
N ASN A 371 16.06 18.41 -0.16
CA ASN A 371 15.99 17.29 0.74
C ASN A 371 14.59 17.11 1.33
N ILE A 372 13.83 16.15 0.76
CA ILE A 372 12.44 15.89 1.15
C ILE A 372 12.36 15.35 2.58
N VAL A 373 13.35 14.59 3.04
CA VAL A 373 13.37 14.02 4.39
C VAL A 373 13.54 15.13 5.44
N ARG A 374 14.38 16.13 5.16
CA ARG A 374 14.53 17.31 6.02
C ARG A 374 13.28 18.17 6.05
N SER A 375 12.69 18.45 4.88
CA SER A 375 11.38 19.13 4.81
C SER A 375 10.35 18.42 5.69
N PHE A 376 10.24 17.10 5.58
CA PHE A 376 9.32 16.33 6.41
C PHE A 376 9.61 16.44 7.91
N ALA A 377 10.88 16.34 8.30
CA ALA A 377 11.27 16.42 9.70
C ALA A 377 10.89 17.77 10.33
N GLU A 378 10.99 18.85 9.56
CA GLU A 378 10.53 20.16 9.99
C GLU A 378 9.02 20.29 10.00
N SER A 379 8.32 19.75 9.02
CA SER A 379 6.85 19.72 9.04
C SER A 379 6.33 19.02 10.31
N VAL A 380 6.99 17.92 10.72
CA VAL A 380 6.67 17.23 11.99
C VAL A 380 6.98 18.09 13.22
N ARG A 381 8.02 18.93 13.18
CA ARG A 381 8.45 19.82 14.28
C ARG A 381 7.56 21.06 14.42
N LEU A 382 7.19 21.68 13.31
CA LEU A 382 6.58 23.01 13.24
C LEU A 382 5.06 22.94 13.02
N ASP A 383 4.58 22.04 12.16
CA ASP A 383 3.16 22.02 11.77
C ASP A 383 2.30 21.18 12.71
N VAL A 384 2.92 20.31 13.53
CA VAL A 384 2.17 19.45 14.44
C VAL A 384 2.02 20.12 15.80
N ASP A 385 0.76 20.40 16.14
CA ASP A 385 0.36 20.79 17.49
C ASP A 385 0.75 19.68 18.48
N ARG A 386 1.70 20.00 19.35
CA ARG A 386 2.27 19.07 20.35
C ARG A 386 1.18 18.49 21.26
N ALA A 387 0.17 19.28 21.59
CA ALA A 387 -0.96 18.84 22.43
C ALA A 387 -1.83 17.79 21.73
N ARG A 388 -1.76 17.68 20.39
CA ARG A 388 -2.51 16.69 19.61
C ARG A 388 -1.77 15.37 19.43
N ILE A 389 -0.46 15.30 19.66
CA ILE A 389 0.29 14.05 19.44
C ILE A 389 -0.25 12.93 20.33
N ALA A 390 -0.40 13.15 21.64
CA ALA A 390 -0.88 12.11 22.55
C ALA A 390 -2.30 11.61 22.18
N PRO A 391 -3.29 12.49 21.90
CA PRO A 391 -4.58 12.07 21.36
C PRO A 391 -4.50 11.30 20.04
N LEU A 392 -3.66 11.74 19.09
CA LEU A 392 -3.48 11.07 17.80
C LEU A 392 -2.87 9.67 17.96
N LEU A 393 -1.91 9.51 18.88
CA LEU A 393 -1.35 8.20 19.21
C LEU A 393 -2.38 7.28 19.87
N GLN A 394 -3.23 7.82 20.74
CA GLN A 394 -4.30 7.05 21.35
C GLN A 394 -5.30 6.56 20.30
N PHE A 395 -5.59 7.37 19.28
CA PHE A 395 -6.37 6.96 18.12
C PHE A 395 -5.64 5.87 17.30
N ALA A 396 -4.33 6.03 17.09
CA ALA A 396 -3.50 5.08 16.33
C ALA A 396 -3.33 3.71 17.01
N LEU A 397 -3.66 3.56 18.31
CA LEU A 397 -3.64 2.26 19.00
C LEU A 397 -4.59 1.23 18.36
N GLY A 398 -5.72 1.70 17.81
CA GLY A 398 -6.69 0.87 17.10
C GLY A 398 -6.28 0.53 15.66
N ASP A 399 -5.27 1.21 15.12
CA ASP A 399 -4.81 1.01 13.74
C ASP A 399 -3.86 -0.18 13.61
N SER A 400 -3.97 -0.86 12.48
CA SER A 400 -3.04 -1.89 12.03
C SER A 400 -2.06 -1.29 11.03
N VAL A 401 -0.75 -1.40 11.27
CA VAL A 401 0.28 -1.07 10.28
C VAL A 401 0.06 -1.92 9.03
N ARG A 402 0.06 -1.27 7.85
CA ARG A 402 -0.03 -1.98 6.57
C ARG A 402 1.37 -2.40 6.12
N HIS A 403 1.63 -3.70 6.06
CA HIS A 403 2.84 -4.24 5.48
C HIS A 403 2.55 -4.83 4.08
N PRO A 404 3.48 -4.76 3.12
CA PRO A 404 3.24 -5.25 1.75
C PRO A 404 2.90 -6.74 1.65
N ILE A 405 3.21 -7.52 2.70
CA ILE A 405 3.08 -8.98 2.73
C ILE A 405 2.15 -9.45 3.86
N ASP A 406 1.74 -8.59 4.81
CA ASP A 406 1.00 -9.01 6.01
C ASP A 406 0.03 -7.93 6.54
N THR A 407 -1.06 -8.35 7.17
CA THR A 407 -1.99 -7.47 7.89
C THR A 407 -1.75 -7.69 9.38
N HIS A 408 -0.98 -6.79 10.00
CA HIS A 408 -0.65 -6.88 11.42
C HIS A 408 -1.91 -6.81 12.30
N PRO A 409 -1.91 -7.44 13.49
CA PRO A 409 -2.92 -7.16 14.50
C PRO A 409 -2.92 -5.68 14.89
N PRO A 410 -4.04 -5.20 15.49
CA PRO A 410 -4.09 -3.86 16.07
C PRO A 410 -2.91 -3.63 17.01
N THR A 411 -2.41 -2.40 17.02
CA THR A 411 -1.27 -2.00 17.85
C THR A 411 -1.55 -2.28 19.33
N GLU A 412 -2.77 -2.02 19.80
CA GLU A 412 -3.24 -2.31 21.17
C GLU A 412 -3.01 -3.77 21.60
N ASP A 413 -3.37 -4.75 20.75
CA ASP A 413 -3.19 -6.18 21.03
C ASP A 413 -1.70 -6.52 21.20
N ARG A 414 -0.82 -5.88 20.42
CA ARG A 414 0.63 -6.10 20.46
C ARG A 414 1.26 -5.51 21.71
N LEU A 415 0.82 -4.32 22.12
CA LEU A 415 1.34 -3.64 23.32
C LEU A 415 0.88 -4.31 24.62
N SER A 416 -0.37 -4.76 24.67
CA SER A 416 -0.91 -5.47 25.83
C SER A 416 -0.16 -6.78 26.12
N ALA A 417 0.39 -7.43 25.10
CA ALA A 417 1.22 -8.64 25.24
C ALA A 417 2.51 -8.41 26.04
N PHE A 418 3.00 -7.17 26.12
CA PHE A 418 4.16 -6.81 26.94
C PHE A 418 3.80 -6.36 28.36
N GLY A 419 2.52 -6.33 28.73
CA GLY A 419 2.07 -5.85 30.03
C GLY A 419 2.31 -4.35 30.25
N LEU A 420 2.49 -3.60 29.17
CA LEU A 420 2.75 -2.17 29.23
C LEU A 420 1.47 -1.39 29.62
N ASN A 421 1.63 -0.37 30.46
CA ASN A 421 0.54 0.52 30.81
C ASN A 421 0.36 1.59 29.70
N LEU A 422 -0.68 1.45 28.88
CA LEU A 422 -0.97 2.36 27.78
C LEU A 422 -1.15 3.81 28.24
N GLY A 423 -1.70 4.04 29.43
CA GLY A 423 -1.84 5.39 29.99
C GLY A 423 -0.49 6.05 30.30
N GLN A 424 0.52 5.27 30.69
CA GLN A 424 1.88 5.79 30.92
C GLN A 424 2.63 6.01 29.60
N ILE A 425 2.49 5.11 28.63
CA ILE A 425 3.16 5.24 27.32
C ILE A 425 2.62 6.44 26.53
N CYS A 426 1.30 6.65 26.59
CA CYS A 426 0.62 7.75 25.93
C CYS A 426 0.57 9.03 26.78
N ALA A 427 1.23 9.07 27.94
CA ALA A 427 1.34 10.29 28.73
C ALA A 427 2.05 11.38 27.93
N GLU A 428 1.53 12.61 27.99
CA GLU A 428 1.99 13.73 27.17
C GLU A 428 3.50 13.95 27.29
N ASP A 429 4.04 14.07 28.50
CA ASP A 429 5.48 14.26 28.75
C ASP A 429 6.34 13.14 28.15
N ALA A 430 5.90 11.89 28.29
CA ALA A 430 6.65 10.73 27.79
C ALA A 430 6.69 10.72 26.26
N VAL A 431 5.54 11.00 25.63
CA VAL A 431 5.40 11.09 24.18
C VAL A 431 6.23 12.25 23.63
N LEU A 432 6.13 13.45 24.20
CA LEU A 432 6.87 14.62 23.74
C LEU A 432 8.38 14.42 23.88
N HIS A 433 8.84 13.84 24.98
CA HIS A 433 10.25 13.47 25.13
C HIS A 433 10.69 12.49 24.03
N ARG A 434 9.92 11.43 23.76
CA ARG A 434 10.28 10.42 22.74
C ARG A 434 10.21 10.96 21.31
N PHE A 435 9.29 11.87 20.99
CA PHE A 435 9.13 12.44 19.65
C PHE A 435 10.11 13.57 19.38
N TYR A 436 10.37 14.45 20.35
CA TYR A 436 11.13 15.69 20.11
C TYR A 436 12.42 15.79 20.93
N GLY A 437 12.45 15.29 22.17
CA GLY A 437 13.61 15.42 23.06
C GLY A 437 14.70 14.35 22.86
N ALA A 438 14.31 13.12 22.50
CA ALA A 438 15.23 12.01 22.36
C ALA A 438 16.06 12.12 21.06
N PRO A 439 17.38 11.82 21.11
CA PRO A 439 18.28 11.91 19.96
C PRO A 439 17.82 10.95 18.84
N LYS A 440 17.94 11.40 17.59
CA LYS A 440 17.51 10.63 16.43
C LYS A 440 18.61 9.71 15.97
N VAL A 441 18.24 8.52 15.50
CA VAL A 441 19.21 7.52 15.03
C VAL A 441 20.02 8.04 13.85
N THR A 442 19.41 8.85 12.97
CA THR A 442 20.08 9.47 11.82
C THR A 442 21.22 10.41 12.22
N ASP A 443 21.15 11.07 13.37
CA ASP A 443 22.23 11.95 13.86
C ASP A 443 23.50 11.14 14.18
N GLY A 444 23.31 9.86 14.54
CA GLY A 444 24.36 8.90 14.86
C GLY A 444 24.80 8.02 13.69
N LEU A 445 24.29 8.20 12.46
CA LEU A 445 24.65 7.36 11.30
C LEU A 445 25.59 8.09 10.32
N ASP A 446 26.31 7.30 9.52
CA ASP A 446 27.31 7.79 8.56
C ASP A 446 26.65 8.32 7.29
N ASN A 447 27.19 9.39 6.69
CA ASN A 447 26.82 9.85 5.35
C ASN A 447 25.31 10.09 5.09
N MET A 448 24.53 10.42 6.12
CA MET A 448 23.06 10.56 6.01
C MET A 448 22.63 11.69 5.06
N LEU A 449 23.29 12.86 5.09
CA LEU A 449 22.91 13.97 4.22
C LEU A 449 22.98 13.60 2.73
N ALA A 450 24.09 12.98 2.31
CA ALA A 450 24.27 12.54 0.92
C ALA A 450 23.26 11.46 0.53
N LEU A 451 22.88 10.60 1.46
CA LEU A 451 21.84 9.59 1.25
C LEU A 451 20.44 10.21 1.10
N GLU A 452 20.10 11.18 1.95
CA GLU A 452 18.84 11.93 1.90
C GLU A 452 18.68 12.67 0.56
N GLU A 453 19.74 13.35 0.09
CA GLU A 453 19.77 14.06 -1.20
C GLU A 453 19.68 13.11 -2.40
N ASP A 454 20.41 11.99 -2.38
CA ASP A 454 20.38 10.99 -3.45
C ASP A 454 18.99 10.35 -3.58
N LEU A 455 18.36 9.99 -2.45
CA LEU A 455 16.99 9.46 -2.45
C LEU A 455 15.95 10.51 -2.85
N THR A 456 16.18 11.79 -2.51
CA THR A 456 15.35 12.91 -2.98
C THR A 456 15.43 13.04 -4.51
N ALA A 457 16.64 13.01 -5.07
CA ALA A 457 16.85 13.05 -6.51
C ALA A 457 16.21 11.85 -7.22
N LEU A 458 16.33 10.65 -6.65
CA LEU A 458 15.66 9.46 -7.16
C LEU A 458 14.14 9.63 -7.16
N GLN A 459 13.56 10.11 -6.06
CA GLN A 459 12.12 10.31 -5.94
C GLN A 459 11.60 11.27 -7.01
N TYR A 460 12.29 12.40 -7.21
CA TYR A 460 11.99 13.34 -8.28
C TYR A 460 12.13 12.72 -9.67
N HIS A 461 13.17 11.91 -9.92
CA HIS A 461 13.31 11.21 -11.18
C HIS A 461 12.12 10.28 -11.46
N LEU A 462 11.68 9.50 -10.46
CA LEU A 462 10.52 8.62 -10.57
C LEU A 462 9.23 9.40 -10.82
N MET A 463 9.10 10.58 -10.20
CA MET A 463 7.93 11.45 -10.34
C MET A 463 7.92 12.28 -11.62
N SER A 464 9.05 12.39 -12.32
CA SER A 464 9.19 13.26 -13.49
C SER A 464 8.20 13.00 -14.61
N GLN A 465 7.70 11.76 -14.73
CA GLN A 465 6.68 11.41 -15.72
C GLN A 465 5.32 12.07 -15.45
N MET A 466 5.06 12.50 -14.21
CA MET A 466 3.82 13.15 -13.82
C MET A 466 3.84 14.67 -14.08
N TRP A 467 5.01 15.25 -14.33
CA TRP A 467 5.13 16.69 -14.54
C TRP A 467 4.73 17.11 -15.96
N PRO A 468 4.20 18.33 -16.11
CA PRO A 468 3.96 18.91 -17.42
C PRO A 468 5.26 18.88 -18.26
N LYS A 469 5.21 18.28 -19.45
CA LYS A 469 6.39 18.13 -20.31
C LYS A 469 6.82 19.41 -21.02
N ASP A 470 5.91 20.38 -21.11
CA ASP A 470 6.11 21.63 -21.82
C ASP A 470 5.29 22.73 -21.14
N GLN A 471 5.97 23.71 -20.56
CA GLN A 471 5.66 25.15 -20.59
C GLN A 471 6.58 25.88 -19.58
N PRO A 472 7.63 26.59 -20.03
CA PRO A 472 8.07 27.76 -19.29
C PRO A 472 6.95 28.80 -19.44
N GLY A 473 5.94 28.74 -18.56
CA GLY A 473 4.98 29.82 -18.44
C GLY A 473 5.73 31.09 -18.02
N GLU A 474 5.36 32.24 -18.58
CA GLU A 474 5.72 33.52 -17.97
C GLU A 474 5.33 33.47 -16.48
N GLN A 475 6.31 33.67 -15.60
CA GLN A 475 6.03 33.73 -14.16
C GLN A 475 5.09 34.90 -13.92
N SER A 476 3.98 34.65 -13.22
CA SER A 476 3.05 35.73 -12.91
C SER A 476 3.72 36.74 -11.97
N ILE A 477 3.26 37.99 -11.98
CA ILE A 477 3.74 39.00 -11.02
C ILE A 477 3.53 38.52 -9.57
N GLU A 478 2.46 37.78 -9.31
CA GLU A 478 2.16 37.16 -8.02
C GLU A 478 3.21 36.11 -7.61
N GLU A 479 3.70 35.30 -8.56
CA GLU A 479 4.76 34.33 -8.31
C GLU A 479 6.10 35.00 -8.02
N ILE A 480 6.46 36.02 -8.81
CA ILE A 480 7.67 36.82 -8.59
C ILE A 480 7.61 37.49 -7.20
N PHE A 481 6.46 38.05 -6.84
CA PHE A 481 6.25 38.62 -5.52
C PHE A 481 6.36 37.56 -4.42
N GLY A 482 5.83 36.36 -4.62
CA GLY A 482 5.95 35.25 -3.66
C GLY A 482 7.41 34.85 -3.38
N PHE A 483 8.26 34.82 -4.41
CA PHE A 483 9.70 34.59 -4.23
C PHE A 483 10.37 35.72 -3.46
N LEU A 484 10.05 36.97 -3.80
CA LEU A 484 10.59 38.14 -3.13
C LEU A 484 10.21 38.19 -1.65
N LEU A 485 8.94 37.93 -1.34
CA LEU A 485 8.44 37.83 0.04
C LEU A 485 9.20 36.74 0.80
N THR A 486 9.32 35.55 0.20
CA THR A 486 10.08 34.43 0.78
C THR A 486 11.52 34.83 1.12
N ASP A 487 12.19 35.56 0.23
CA ASP A 487 13.57 36.00 0.43
C ASP A 487 13.70 37.03 1.57
N PHE A 488 12.77 37.98 1.69
CA PHE A 488 12.77 38.95 2.80
C PHE A 488 12.53 38.30 4.15
N LEU A 489 11.54 37.41 4.22
CA LEU A 489 11.24 36.68 5.45
C LEU A 489 12.45 35.83 5.86
N ALA A 490 13.03 35.10 4.90
CA ALA A 490 14.18 34.23 5.20
C ALA A 490 15.41 35.02 5.60
N LEU A 491 15.64 36.19 4.98
CA LEU A 491 16.73 37.08 5.37
C LEU A 491 16.56 37.53 6.82
N MET A 492 15.36 37.96 7.21
CA MET A 492 15.11 38.40 8.58
C MET A 492 15.38 37.28 9.60
N VAL A 493 14.81 36.10 9.37
CA VAL A 493 14.98 34.92 10.26
C VAL A 493 16.43 34.41 10.35
N THR A 494 17.31 34.77 9.40
CA THR A 494 18.66 34.20 9.35
C THR A 494 19.78 35.21 9.54
N ILE A 495 19.47 36.50 9.64
CA ILE A 495 20.49 37.58 9.58
C ILE A 495 21.43 37.54 10.78
N ASP A 496 20.91 37.20 11.95
CA ASP A 496 21.64 37.17 13.20
C ASP A 496 22.58 35.94 13.28
N GLY A 497 22.21 34.85 12.61
CA GLY A 497 22.86 33.55 12.56
C GLY A 497 22.19 32.48 13.45
N THR A 498 21.07 32.81 14.09
CA THR A 498 20.32 31.95 15.00
C THR A 498 18.87 31.86 14.57
N VAL A 499 18.45 30.70 14.09
CA VAL A 499 17.07 30.49 13.61
C VAL A 499 16.17 30.02 14.76
N ASP A 500 15.18 30.83 15.15
CA ASP A 500 14.17 30.47 16.16
C ASP A 500 12.88 29.94 15.51
N ASP A 501 12.27 28.90 16.11
CA ASP A 501 11.00 28.33 15.63
C ASP A 501 9.85 29.36 15.69
N ARG A 502 9.88 30.29 16.66
CA ARG A 502 8.88 31.35 16.84
C ARG A 502 8.89 32.32 15.67
N GLU A 503 10.06 32.71 15.20
CA GLU A 503 10.24 33.60 14.06
C GLU A 503 9.68 32.96 12.78
N ILE A 504 10.00 31.69 12.53
CA ILE A 504 9.46 30.91 11.41
C ILE A 504 7.93 30.86 11.47
N LEU A 505 7.36 30.51 12.62
CA LEU A 505 5.91 30.39 12.79
C LEU A 505 5.18 31.73 12.63
N ILE A 506 5.76 32.83 13.14
CA ILE A 506 5.21 34.18 12.94
C ILE A 506 5.29 34.57 11.47
N ALA A 507 6.43 34.35 10.81
CA ALA A 507 6.59 34.62 9.38
C ALA A 507 5.53 33.89 8.54
N GLU A 508 5.34 32.59 8.77
CA GLU A 508 4.37 31.79 8.02
C GLU A 508 2.93 32.22 8.26
N THR A 509 2.57 32.48 9.51
CA THR A 509 1.20 32.86 9.88
C THR A 509 0.86 34.23 9.31
N ARG A 510 1.74 35.22 9.51
CA ARG A 510 1.51 36.59 9.07
C ARG A 510 1.59 36.74 7.56
N ALA A 511 2.43 35.97 6.88
CA ALA A 511 2.50 36.02 5.43
C ALA A 511 1.18 35.57 4.79
N VAL A 512 0.56 34.51 5.33
CA VAL A 512 -0.77 34.06 4.89
C VAL A 512 -1.84 35.10 5.19
N GLU A 513 -1.82 35.73 6.37
CA GLU A 513 -2.81 36.74 6.75
C GLU A 513 -2.72 38.03 5.91
N LEU A 514 -1.50 38.51 5.63
CA LEU A 514 -1.28 39.80 4.98
C LEU A 514 -1.21 39.72 3.45
N PHE A 515 -0.75 38.58 2.91
CA PHE A 515 -0.49 38.40 1.48
C PHE A 515 -1.28 37.23 0.85
N GLY A 516 -2.11 36.53 1.63
CA GLY A 516 -3.02 35.48 1.13
C GLY A 516 -2.37 34.12 0.89
N GLY A 517 -1.04 33.99 1.02
CA GLY A 517 -0.33 32.72 0.87
C GLY A 517 1.17 32.84 1.07
N LEU A 518 1.82 31.71 1.38
CA LEU A 518 3.27 31.55 1.43
C LEU A 518 3.64 30.13 1.03
N ASP A 519 4.66 29.98 0.19
CA ASP A 519 5.29 28.68 -0.03
C ASP A 519 6.16 28.32 1.18
N ARG A 520 5.53 27.79 2.23
CA ARG A 520 6.18 27.48 3.52
C ARG A 520 7.43 26.63 3.35
N GLU A 521 7.38 25.63 2.48
CA GLU A 521 8.55 24.79 2.24
C GLU A 521 9.66 25.52 1.49
N GLY A 522 9.32 26.35 0.50
CA GLY A 522 10.31 27.19 -0.17
C GLY A 522 10.97 28.18 0.80
N PHE A 523 10.18 28.74 1.72
CA PHE A 523 10.65 29.62 2.77
C PHE A 523 11.58 28.91 3.76
N ARG A 524 11.16 27.80 4.34
CA ARG A 524 12.00 27.01 5.26
C ARG A 524 13.30 26.56 4.59
N GLU A 525 13.25 26.14 3.32
CA GLU A 525 14.44 25.80 2.53
C GLU A 525 15.39 26.99 2.36
N ARG A 526 14.85 28.19 2.12
CA ARG A 526 15.65 29.43 2.07
C ARG A 526 16.34 29.71 3.40
N CYS A 527 15.64 29.50 4.53
CA CYS A 527 16.22 29.67 5.87
C CYS A 527 17.38 28.68 6.14
N ARG A 528 17.32 27.46 5.60
CA ARG A 528 18.43 26.48 5.70
C ARG A 528 19.65 26.85 4.85
N HIS A 529 19.42 27.59 3.77
CA HIS A 529 20.44 27.96 2.81
C HIS A 529 20.50 29.49 2.63
N PRO A 530 20.88 30.24 3.68
CA PRO A 530 20.89 31.70 3.62
C PRO A 530 21.85 32.24 2.55
N GLY A 531 22.85 31.45 2.13
CA GLY A 531 23.75 31.80 1.02
C GLY A 531 23.06 31.86 -0.35
N ASP A 532 21.86 31.29 -0.50
CA ASP A 532 21.06 31.40 -1.72
C ASP A 532 20.17 32.65 -1.72
N ILE A 533 20.07 33.40 -0.61
CA ILE A 533 19.27 34.62 -0.52
C ILE A 533 19.93 35.72 -1.38
N PRO A 534 19.18 36.42 -2.25
CA PRO A 534 19.73 37.52 -3.02
C PRO A 534 20.26 38.67 -2.15
N SER A 535 21.09 39.54 -2.72
CA SER A 535 21.57 40.72 -1.98
C SER A 535 20.42 41.69 -1.67
N LEU A 536 20.46 42.27 -0.46
CA LEU A 536 19.44 43.22 0.03
C LEU A 536 19.12 44.32 -0.99
N ASP A 537 20.14 44.93 -1.62
CA ASP A 537 19.96 45.98 -2.63
C ASP A 537 19.08 45.54 -3.82
N ARG A 538 19.23 44.29 -4.27
CA ARG A 538 18.42 43.75 -5.37
C ARG A 538 16.99 43.54 -4.90
N MET A 539 16.81 42.96 -3.71
CA MET A 539 15.49 42.70 -3.14
C MET A 539 14.71 44.01 -2.95
N VAL A 540 15.36 45.04 -2.38
CA VAL A 540 14.76 46.38 -2.21
C VAL A 540 14.41 47.01 -3.55
N SER A 541 15.30 46.94 -4.56
CA SER A 541 15.01 47.49 -5.89
C SER A 541 13.79 46.81 -6.54
N PHE A 542 13.66 45.49 -6.42
CA PHE A 542 12.49 44.78 -6.92
C PHE A 542 11.23 45.11 -6.12
N ALA A 543 11.32 45.19 -4.79
CA ALA A 543 10.20 45.53 -3.92
C ALA A 543 9.62 46.91 -4.26
N ASN A 544 10.47 47.92 -4.42
CA ASN A 544 10.06 49.28 -4.73
C ASN A 544 9.35 49.39 -6.09
N LYS A 545 9.66 48.50 -7.05
CA LYS A 545 9.01 48.44 -8.36
C LYS A 545 7.70 47.66 -8.37
N LEU A 546 7.58 46.66 -7.52
CA LEU A 546 6.46 45.71 -7.54
C LEU A 546 5.36 46.05 -6.53
N LEU A 547 5.71 46.64 -5.39
CA LEU A 547 4.79 46.88 -4.28
C LEU A 547 4.25 48.31 -4.30
N ASN A 548 2.97 48.45 -3.93
CA ASN A 548 2.37 49.75 -3.60
C ASN A 548 2.63 50.12 -2.12
N ASP A 549 2.19 51.31 -1.70
CA ASP A 549 2.36 51.80 -0.32
C ASP A 549 1.89 50.79 0.74
N ASN A 550 0.72 50.19 0.53
CA ASN A 550 0.15 49.19 1.44
C ASN A 550 1.01 47.92 1.49
N GLY A 551 1.51 47.45 0.35
CA GLY A 551 2.36 46.28 0.25
C GLY A 551 3.70 46.47 0.97
N ILE A 552 4.32 47.65 0.82
CA ILE A 552 5.54 47.98 1.55
C ILE A 552 5.27 48.12 3.06
N ALA A 553 4.17 48.77 3.44
CA ALA A 553 3.79 48.88 4.86
C ALA A 553 3.57 47.49 5.49
N ASN A 554 2.87 46.59 4.79
CA ASN A 554 2.66 45.22 5.24
C ASN A 554 3.98 44.44 5.33
N LEU A 555 4.89 44.62 4.37
CA LEU A 555 6.22 43.99 4.38
C LEU A 555 7.07 44.46 5.56
N LYS A 556 7.11 45.77 5.82
CA LYS A 556 7.80 46.31 7.01
C LYS A 556 7.18 45.78 8.30
N ALA A 557 5.85 45.74 8.37
CA ALA A 557 5.13 45.26 9.55
C ALA A 557 5.43 43.78 9.86
N ILE A 558 5.41 42.89 8.86
CA ILE A 558 5.72 41.48 9.09
C ILE A 558 7.17 41.27 9.50
N LEU A 559 8.12 41.95 8.86
CA LEU A 559 9.55 41.82 9.18
C LEU A 559 9.85 42.28 10.61
N ARG A 560 9.20 43.36 11.06
CA ARG A 560 9.30 43.80 12.45
C ARG A 560 8.71 42.78 13.44
N GLN A 561 7.56 42.20 13.12
CA GLN A 561 6.93 41.19 13.98
C GLN A 561 7.75 39.90 14.07
N ILE A 562 8.50 39.55 13.02
CA ILE A 562 9.45 38.44 13.04
C ILE A 562 10.59 38.75 14.01
N ALA A 563 11.24 39.90 13.89
CA ALA A 563 12.33 40.29 14.78
C ALA A 563 11.89 40.47 16.26
N GLU A 564 10.59 40.72 16.49
CA GLU A 564 10.01 40.83 17.84
C GLU A 564 9.46 39.48 18.36
N ALA A 565 9.56 38.39 17.58
CA ALA A 565 8.87 37.11 17.83
C ALA A 565 9.31 36.44 19.13
N ASP A 566 10.59 36.57 19.45
CA ASP A 566 11.24 35.86 20.53
C ASP A 566 11.28 36.69 21.84
N GLY A 567 10.90 37.96 21.75
CA GLY A 567 10.88 38.96 22.82
C GLY A 567 12.10 39.89 22.87
N GLU A 568 13.12 39.65 22.04
CA GLU A 568 14.38 40.42 22.01
C GLU A 568 14.86 40.64 20.57
N ILE A 569 14.81 41.88 20.07
CA ILE A 569 15.34 42.19 18.73
C ILE A 569 16.87 42.13 18.73
N ALA A 570 17.47 41.25 17.93
CA ALA A 570 18.92 41.15 17.82
C ALA A 570 19.53 42.39 17.12
N GLU A 571 20.78 42.72 17.44
CA GLU A 571 21.43 43.93 16.90
C GLU A 571 21.43 43.98 15.36
N LYS A 572 21.66 42.84 14.72
CA LYS A 572 21.68 42.72 13.26
C LYS A 572 20.28 42.83 12.64
N GLU A 573 19.24 42.35 13.32
CA GLU A 573 17.86 42.52 12.88
C GLU A 573 17.43 43.98 13.00
N ALA A 574 17.77 44.65 14.11
CA ALA A 574 17.52 46.08 14.29
C ALA A 574 18.19 46.91 13.19
N GLN A 575 19.47 46.62 12.88
CA GLN A 575 20.19 47.26 11.79
C GLN A 575 19.52 47.01 10.42
N LEU A 576 19.06 45.78 10.17
CA LEU A 576 18.35 45.44 8.94
C LEU A 576 17.02 46.22 8.84
N LEU A 577 16.24 46.29 9.92
CA LEU A 577 15.00 47.06 9.99
C LEU A 577 15.25 48.55 9.72
N ASP A 578 16.27 49.15 10.33
CA ASP A 578 16.62 50.56 10.11
C ASP A 578 16.97 50.84 8.63
N ILE A 579 17.73 49.94 8.00
CA ILE A 579 18.06 50.04 6.57
C ILE A 579 16.78 49.95 5.73
N LEU A 580 15.94 48.95 5.99
CA LEU A 580 14.69 48.73 5.26
C LEU A 580 13.71 49.90 5.42
N GLU A 581 13.64 50.50 6.60
CA GLU A 581 12.81 51.68 6.86
C GLU A 581 13.25 52.86 5.99
N ALA A 582 14.57 53.01 5.81
CA ALA A 582 15.19 54.07 5.01
C ALA A 582 15.21 53.79 3.49
N THR A 583 15.06 52.54 3.02
CA THR A 583 15.21 52.21 1.59
C THR A 583 13.97 51.65 0.90
N LEU A 584 13.01 51.07 1.63
CA LEU A 584 11.78 50.54 1.04
C LEU A 584 10.71 51.64 0.90
N HIS A 585 10.51 52.10 -0.33
CA HIS A 585 9.49 53.10 -0.72
C HIS A 585 9.06 52.81 -2.16
N PRO A 586 7.76 52.92 -2.52
CA PRO A 586 7.35 52.59 -3.89
C PRO A 586 7.94 53.59 -4.89
N GLU A 587 8.46 53.09 -6.01
CA GLU A 587 8.85 53.95 -7.13
C GLU A 587 7.59 54.61 -7.71
N ALA A 588 7.65 55.92 -7.94
CA ALA A 588 6.56 56.63 -8.61
C ALA A 588 6.32 55.99 -9.99
N PRO A 589 5.05 55.76 -10.41
CA PRO A 589 4.78 55.19 -11.71
C PRO A 589 5.44 56.06 -12.79
N ALA A 590 6.27 55.45 -13.64
CA ALA A 590 6.88 56.16 -14.75
C ALA A 590 5.77 56.86 -15.54
N GLU A 591 5.84 58.18 -15.66
CA GLU A 591 4.95 58.94 -16.53
C GLU A 591 5.02 58.28 -17.91
N ALA A 592 3.88 57.80 -18.40
CA ALA A 592 3.79 57.26 -19.74
C ALA A 592 4.15 58.40 -20.71
N GLU A 593 5.37 58.36 -21.26
CA GLU A 593 5.74 59.20 -22.39
C GLU A 593 4.76 58.87 -23.53
N GLY A 594 3.91 59.85 -23.84
CA GLY A 594 2.79 59.73 -24.78
C GLY A 594 3.16 59.76 -26.25
#